data_AF-A0A4Q4RFR3-F1
#
_entry.id   AF-A0A4Q4RFR3-F1
#
_cell.length_a   1.000
_cell.length_b   1.000
_cell.length_c   1.000
_cell.angle_alpha   90.00
_cell.angle_beta   90.00
_cell.angle_gamma   90.00
#
_symmetry.space_group_name_H-M   'P 1'
#
loop_
_entity.id
_entity.type
_entity.pdbx_description
1 polymer ?
#
loop_
_entity_poly.entity_id
_entity_poly.type
_entity_poly.pdbx_seq_one_letter_code
_entity_poly.pdbx_strand_id
1 'polypeptide(L)'
;MSSTIAKSFATVKARQRPLREKACLIKEINRTLRSLYENLSPDLKVRFPVNTKKIPRGLYAEHLMYLHLSYYGNMAAIHSVLGYPWNLNDVQLSDQDDTVVKSQMEASSDALAEASRNIILITRSISLDAVAPVWLVFYYPLLGMINMFVSILKSPDGAATEKNIGVIDMAAGYFAYLDYSTDAIFSFDLVRNLAQWARQAVSHARDQVPTPQSTHLAVGQDMLSPMENFYVNPESNGLILMEWIWMIGQHFFLDCHSL
;
A
#
# COMPACT_ATOMS: atom_id res chain seq x y z
N MET A 1 -3.17 -19.79 -1.50
CA MET A 1 -2.10 -18.89 -0.97
C MET A 1 -2.62 -17.98 0.11
N SER A 2 -3.67 -17.22 -0.18
CA SER A 2 -4.57 -16.53 0.75
C SER A 2 -4.76 -17.16 2.14
N SER A 3 -5.27 -18.40 2.21
CA SER A 3 -5.47 -19.12 3.47
C SER A 3 -4.17 -19.37 4.26
N THR A 4 -3.05 -19.58 3.56
CA THR A 4 -1.73 -19.76 4.19
C THR A 4 -1.25 -18.47 4.83
N ILE A 5 -1.37 -17.33 4.13
CA ILE A 5 -1.01 -16.00 4.61
C ILE A 5 -1.83 -15.63 5.85
N ALA A 6 -3.14 -15.85 5.79
CA ALA A 6 -4.03 -15.60 6.92
C ALA A 6 -3.63 -16.48 8.13
N LYS A 7 -3.42 -17.78 7.95
CA LYS A 7 -3.00 -18.68 9.05
C LYS A 7 -1.64 -18.33 9.63
N SER A 8 -0.70 -17.87 8.79
CA SER A 8 0.66 -17.58 9.20
C SER A 8 0.82 -16.26 9.93
N PHE A 9 -0.08 -15.28 9.69
CA PHE A 9 0.05 -13.92 10.25
C PHE A 9 -1.15 -13.44 11.08
N ALA A 10 -2.36 -14.00 10.91
CA ALA A 10 -3.58 -13.52 11.59
C ALA A 10 -3.88 -14.18 12.94
N THR A 11 -3.06 -15.14 13.38
CA THR A 11 -3.26 -15.77 14.70
C THR A 11 -2.60 -14.95 15.81
N VAL A 12 -3.19 -14.93 17.01
CA VAL A 12 -2.62 -14.24 18.19
C VAL A 12 -1.18 -14.73 18.47
N LYS A 13 -0.93 -16.03 18.28
CA LYS A 13 0.42 -16.62 18.38
C LYS A 13 1.38 -16.14 17.29
N ALA A 14 0.91 -15.87 16.07
CA ALA A 14 1.73 -15.28 15.02
C ALA A 14 2.14 -13.84 15.31
N ARG A 15 1.29 -13.08 16.02
CA ARG A 15 1.57 -11.68 16.39
C ARG A 15 2.77 -11.57 17.34
N GLN A 16 2.90 -12.53 18.27
CA GLN A 16 3.96 -12.59 19.28
C GLN A 16 5.31 -13.08 18.76
N ARG A 17 5.40 -13.50 17.48
CA ARG A 17 6.67 -13.99 16.92
C ARG A 17 7.74 -12.89 16.87
N PRO A 18 9.02 -13.25 17.11
CA PRO A 18 10.14 -12.33 16.93
C PRO A 18 10.22 -11.76 15.51
N LEU A 19 10.71 -10.53 15.36
CA LEU A 19 10.81 -9.86 14.05
C LEU A 19 11.67 -10.66 13.06
N ARG A 20 12.73 -11.31 13.52
CA ARG A 20 13.60 -12.15 12.70
C ARG A 20 12.86 -13.36 12.11
N GLU A 21 12.00 -13.99 12.91
CA GLU A 21 11.19 -15.11 12.44
C GLU A 21 10.15 -14.65 11.40
N LYS A 22 9.51 -13.50 11.66
CA LYS A 22 8.60 -12.85 10.69
C LYS A 22 9.33 -12.52 9.38
N ALA A 23 10.55 -11.98 9.45
CA ALA A 23 11.36 -11.66 8.29
C ALA A 23 11.68 -12.90 7.43
N CYS A 24 12.09 -14.00 8.06
CA CYS A 24 12.32 -15.27 7.37
C CYS A 24 11.04 -15.81 6.72
N LEU A 25 9.92 -15.78 7.45
CA LEU A 25 8.63 -16.26 6.97
C LEU A 25 8.11 -15.45 5.78
N ILE A 26 8.25 -14.12 5.82
CA ILE A 26 7.92 -13.22 4.71
C ILE A 26 8.72 -13.59 3.47
N LYS A 27 10.04 -13.79 3.59
CA LYS A 27 10.89 -14.20 2.47
C LYS A 27 10.40 -15.51 1.86
N GLU A 28 10.08 -16.51 2.69
CA GLU A 28 9.66 -17.83 2.21
C GLU A 28 8.31 -17.81 1.50
N ILE A 29 7.31 -17.13 2.08
CA ILE A 29 5.98 -17.03 1.47
C ILE A 29 6.05 -16.21 0.18
N ASN A 30 6.79 -15.09 0.17
CA ASN A 30 7.00 -14.27 -1.03
C ASN A 30 7.72 -15.06 -2.14
N ARG A 31 8.74 -15.87 -1.79
CA ARG A 31 9.42 -16.76 -2.75
C ARG A 31 8.44 -17.72 -3.41
N THR A 32 7.56 -18.33 -2.61
CA THR A 32 6.56 -19.27 -3.13
C THR A 32 5.53 -18.56 -4.02
N LEU A 33 5.06 -17.37 -3.64
CA LEU A 33 4.14 -16.56 -4.45
C LEU A 33 4.77 -16.17 -5.79
N ARG A 34 6.01 -15.69 -5.78
CA ARG A 34 6.75 -15.32 -7.00
C ARG A 34 6.98 -16.52 -7.90
N SER A 35 7.42 -17.64 -7.36
CA SER A 35 7.60 -18.87 -8.14
C SER A 35 6.31 -19.31 -8.82
N LEU A 36 5.18 -19.26 -8.10
CA LEU A 36 3.88 -19.59 -8.69
C LEU A 36 3.52 -18.64 -9.84
N TYR A 37 3.74 -17.35 -9.67
CA TYR A 37 3.48 -16.35 -10.71
C TYR A 37 4.43 -16.51 -11.92
N GLU A 38 5.70 -16.79 -11.68
CA GLU A 38 6.72 -17.02 -12.71
C GLU A 38 6.48 -18.31 -13.49
N ASN A 39 5.83 -19.31 -12.90
CA ASN A 39 5.45 -20.54 -13.58
C ASN A 39 4.16 -20.41 -14.42
N LEU A 40 3.47 -19.26 -14.38
CA LEU A 40 2.30 -19.02 -15.23
C LEU A 40 2.68 -18.91 -16.70
N SER A 41 1.73 -19.32 -17.56
CA SER A 41 1.85 -19.16 -19.01
C SER A 41 2.16 -17.69 -19.38
N PRO A 42 3.05 -17.43 -20.35
CA PRO A 42 3.35 -16.07 -20.81
C PRO A 42 2.12 -15.26 -21.20
N ASP A 43 1.08 -15.91 -21.72
CA ASP A 43 -0.19 -15.28 -22.14
C ASP A 43 -0.96 -14.66 -20.97
N LEU A 44 -0.72 -15.12 -19.74
CA LEU A 44 -1.34 -14.61 -18.52
C LEU A 44 -0.54 -13.45 -17.90
N LYS A 45 0.72 -13.27 -18.31
CA LYS A 45 1.63 -12.22 -17.80
C LYS A 45 1.54 -10.93 -18.62
N VAL A 46 0.31 -10.43 -18.76
CA VAL A 46 0.04 -9.22 -19.53
C VAL A 46 0.48 -7.97 -18.75
N ARG A 47 0.94 -6.93 -19.45
CA ARG A 47 1.19 -5.61 -18.87
C ARG A 47 -0.06 -4.74 -18.96
N PHE A 48 -0.38 -4.05 -17.88
CA PHE A 48 -1.50 -3.11 -17.81
C PHE A 48 -1.06 -1.68 -18.20
N PRO A 49 -1.93 -0.86 -18.81
CA PRO A 49 -3.32 -1.19 -19.19
C PRO A 49 -3.41 -2.17 -20.38
N VAL A 50 -4.37 -3.09 -20.32
CA VAL A 50 -4.52 -4.15 -21.34
C VAL A 50 -5.22 -3.58 -22.57
N ASN A 51 -4.68 -3.86 -23.76
CA ASN A 51 -5.41 -3.64 -25.00
C ASN A 51 -6.31 -4.85 -25.25
N THR A 52 -7.62 -4.65 -25.12
CA THR A 52 -8.65 -5.69 -25.32
C THR A 52 -8.55 -6.39 -26.67
N LYS A 53 -8.03 -5.72 -27.70
CA LYS A 53 -7.81 -6.30 -29.04
C LYS A 53 -6.68 -7.33 -29.11
N LYS A 54 -5.80 -7.36 -28.09
CA LYS A 54 -4.64 -8.26 -28.02
C LYS A 54 -4.85 -9.44 -27.06
N ILE A 55 -6.03 -9.56 -26.46
CA ILE A 55 -6.33 -10.66 -25.54
C ILE A 55 -6.58 -11.94 -26.35
N PRO A 56 -5.96 -13.08 -26.00
CA PRO A 56 -6.23 -14.36 -26.66
C PRO A 56 -7.72 -14.71 -26.66
N ARG A 57 -8.20 -15.34 -27.74
CA ARG A 57 -9.60 -15.75 -27.86
C ARG A 57 -9.98 -16.67 -26.69
N GLY A 58 -11.08 -16.34 -26.01
CA GLY A 58 -11.60 -17.10 -24.86
C GLY A 58 -11.09 -16.63 -23.49
N LEU A 59 -10.19 -15.65 -23.44
CA LEU A 59 -9.76 -15.02 -22.19
C LEU A 59 -10.44 -13.65 -22.06
N TYR A 60 -10.98 -13.35 -20.88
CA TYR A 60 -11.59 -12.05 -20.61
C TYR A 60 -10.64 -11.17 -19.78
N ALA A 61 -10.72 -9.85 -19.97
CA ALA A 61 -9.84 -8.88 -19.31
C ALA A 61 -9.98 -8.95 -17.78
N GLU A 62 -11.19 -9.22 -17.30
CA GLU A 62 -11.58 -9.33 -15.89
C GLU A 62 -10.82 -10.47 -15.20
N HIS A 63 -10.64 -11.61 -15.87
CA HIS A 63 -9.86 -12.74 -15.32
C HIS A 63 -8.38 -12.40 -15.21
N LEU A 64 -7.83 -11.69 -16.21
CA LEU A 64 -6.46 -11.19 -16.15
C LEU A 64 -6.29 -10.17 -15.03
N MET A 65 -7.23 -9.25 -14.87
CA MET A 65 -7.22 -8.27 -13.79
C MET A 65 -7.30 -8.95 -12.42
N TYR A 66 -8.21 -9.91 -12.24
CA TYR A 66 -8.34 -10.68 -11.02
C TYR A 66 -7.02 -11.39 -10.66
N LEU A 67 -6.38 -12.05 -11.63
CA LEU A 67 -5.11 -12.74 -11.43
C LEU A 67 -4.01 -11.77 -10.95
N HIS A 68 -3.84 -10.63 -11.63
CA HIS A 68 -2.79 -9.67 -11.29
C HIS A 68 -3.09 -8.94 -9.97
N LEU A 69 -4.33 -8.52 -9.76
CA LEU A 69 -4.74 -7.89 -8.50
C LEU A 69 -4.59 -8.86 -7.33
N SER A 70 -4.94 -10.13 -7.52
CA SER A 70 -4.70 -11.18 -6.50
C SER A 70 -3.22 -11.38 -6.23
N TYR A 71 -2.36 -11.37 -7.24
CA TYR A 71 -0.92 -11.46 -7.04
C TYR A 71 -0.38 -10.26 -6.23
N TYR A 72 -0.66 -9.04 -6.66
CA TYR A 72 -0.17 -7.83 -5.98
C TYR A 72 -0.84 -7.61 -4.61
N GLY A 73 -2.09 -8.01 -4.44
CA GLY A 73 -2.80 -8.01 -3.16
C GLY A 73 -2.17 -8.95 -2.15
N ASN A 74 -1.88 -10.19 -2.55
CA ASN A 74 -1.19 -11.14 -1.68
C ASN A 74 0.24 -10.67 -1.36
N MET A 75 0.95 -10.08 -2.33
CA MET A 75 2.26 -9.47 -2.09
C MET A 75 2.18 -8.35 -1.06
N ALA A 76 1.20 -7.45 -1.18
CA ALA A 76 0.96 -6.41 -0.20
C ALA A 76 0.61 -6.99 1.18
N ALA A 77 -0.26 -8.00 1.24
CA ALA A 77 -0.63 -8.66 2.50
C ALA A 77 0.57 -9.27 3.22
N ILE A 78 1.44 -9.98 2.50
CA ILE A 78 2.67 -10.58 3.06
C ILE A 78 3.60 -9.50 3.62
N HIS A 79 3.84 -8.44 2.86
CA HIS A 79 4.82 -7.41 3.22
C HIS A 79 4.28 -6.37 4.22
N SER A 80 2.95 -6.27 4.40
CA SER A 80 2.32 -5.37 5.38
C SER A 80 2.84 -5.58 6.80
N VAL A 81 3.18 -6.83 7.15
CA VAL A 81 3.59 -7.25 8.49
C VAL A 81 4.84 -6.50 8.99
N LEU A 82 5.81 -6.22 8.09
CA LEU A 82 7.03 -5.47 8.41
C LEU A 82 7.12 -4.13 7.66
N GLY A 83 6.26 -3.90 6.67
CA GLY A 83 6.28 -2.70 5.85
C GLY A 83 5.57 -1.51 6.47
N TYR A 84 4.58 -1.74 7.35
CA TYR A 84 3.86 -0.66 8.03
C TYR A 84 4.50 -0.25 9.36
N PRO A 85 4.59 1.05 9.64
CA PRO A 85 5.23 1.54 10.86
C PRO A 85 4.45 1.17 12.13
N TRP A 86 3.12 1.13 12.09
CA TRP A 86 2.26 0.81 13.23
C TRP A 86 2.19 -0.69 13.58
N ASN A 87 2.80 -1.56 12.77
CA ASN A 87 2.90 -2.99 13.07
C ASN A 87 4.11 -3.33 13.96
N LEU A 88 4.96 -2.35 14.24
CA LEU A 88 6.17 -2.48 15.02
C LEU A 88 5.93 -1.85 16.40
N ASN A 89 6.28 -2.56 17.47
CA ASN A 89 6.22 -2.01 18.82
C ASN A 89 7.54 -1.28 19.14
N ASP A 90 7.52 -0.24 19.98
CA ASP A 90 8.73 0.51 20.39
C ASP A 90 9.84 -0.39 20.95
N VAL A 91 9.48 -1.44 21.70
CA VAL A 91 10.43 -2.43 22.23
C VAL A 91 11.13 -3.25 21.13
N GLN A 92 10.49 -3.41 19.96
CA GLN A 92 11.06 -4.12 18.82
C GLN A 92 11.91 -3.20 17.94
N LEU A 93 11.67 -1.89 18.01
CA LEU A 93 12.50 -0.86 17.37
C LEU A 93 13.77 -0.57 18.18
N SER A 94 13.80 -0.85 19.49
CA SER A 94 15.04 -0.75 20.28
C SER A 94 16.04 -1.88 20.03
N ASP A 95 15.60 -3.01 19.45
CA ASP A 95 16.46 -4.14 19.04
C ASP A 95 16.95 -3.98 17.58
N GLN A 96 17.11 -2.73 17.15
CA GLN A 96 17.40 -2.30 15.77
C GLN A 96 18.80 -2.66 15.25
N ASP A 97 19.64 -3.32 16.05
CA ASP A 97 20.98 -3.75 15.64
C ASP A 97 20.95 -4.98 14.70
N ASP A 98 19.82 -5.67 14.52
CA ASP A 98 19.71 -6.75 13.53
C ASP A 98 19.55 -6.18 12.10
N THR A 99 20.70 -6.02 11.43
CA THR A 99 20.82 -5.64 10.02
C THR A 99 19.92 -6.47 9.07
N VAL A 100 19.61 -7.72 9.40
CA VAL A 100 18.73 -8.60 8.61
C VAL A 100 17.28 -8.15 8.68
N VAL A 101 16.83 -7.68 9.86
CA VAL A 101 15.47 -7.19 10.05
C VAL A 101 15.29 -5.84 9.35
N LYS A 102 16.25 -4.92 9.51
CA LYS A 102 16.22 -3.60 8.85
C LYS A 102 16.17 -3.72 7.32
N SER A 103 17.05 -4.54 6.74
CA SER A 103 17.04 -4.79 5.29
C SER A 103 15.74 -5.43 4.80
N GLN A 104 15.13 -6.31 5.60
CA GLN A 104 13.82 -6.89 5.25
C GLN A 104 12.67 -5.88 5.35
N MET A 105 12.73 -4.94 6.29
CA MET A 105 11.74 -3.86 6.42
C MET A 105 11.80 -2.92 5.22
N GLU A 106 13.00 -2.54 4.79
CA GLU A 106 13.23 -1.75 3.57
C GLU A 106 12.69 -2.50 2.34
N ALA A 107 13.09 -3.77 2.15
CA ALA A 107 12.58 -4.60 1.05
C ALA A 107 11.06 -4.78 1.07
N SER A 108 10.44 -4.82 2.26
CA SER A 108 8.98 -4.91 2.39
C SER A 108 8.29 -3.59 2.05
N SER A 109 8.92 -2.46 2.36
CA SER A 109 8.45 -1.14 1.94
C SER A 109 8.47 -1.01 0.42
N ASP A 110 9.55 -1.44 -0.22
CA ASP A 110 9.69 -1.41 -1.68
C ASP A 110 8.67 -2.34 -2.35
N ALA A 111 8.46 -3.53 -1.80
CA ALA A 111 7.45 -4.46 -2.28
C ALA A 111 6.02 -3.90 -2.19
N LEU A 112 5.68 -3.21 -1.10
CA LEU A 112 4.39 -2.54 -0.96
C LEU A 112 4.22 -1.44 -2.00
N ALA A 113 5.24 -0.60 -2.21
CA ALA A 113 5.21 0.45 -3.22
C ALA A 113 5.08 -0.13 -4.64
N GLU A 114 5.80 -1.22 -4.94
CA GLU A 114 5.68 -1.94 -6.21
C GLU A 114 4.27 -2.48 -6.43
N ALA A 115 3.72 -3.18 -5.44
CA ALA A 115 2.36 -3.73 -5.50
C ALA A 115 1.32 -2.61 -5.71
N SER A 116 1.43 -1.51 -4.97
CA SER A 116 0.57 -0.33 -5.12
C SER A 116 0.59 0.25 -6.52
N ARG A 117 1.79 0.46 -7.09
CA ARG A 117 1.91 1.01 -8.45
C ARG A 117 1.17 0.14 -9.45
N ASN A 118 1.36 -1.17 -9.37
CA ASN A 118 0.73 -2.10 -10.29
C ASN A 118 -0.79 -2.17 -10.10
N ILE A 119 -1.28 -2.23 -8.86
CA ILE A 119 -2.72 -2.18 -8.57
C ILE A 119 -3.36 -0.91 -9.16
N ILE A 120 -2.74 0.26 -8.94
CA ILE A 120 -3.25 1.52 -9.47
C ILE A 120 -3.18 1.57 -11.00
N LEU A 121 -2.15 1.01 -11.62
CA LEU A 121 -2.07 0.94 -13.08
C LEU A 121 -3.15 0.04 -13.69
N ILE A 122 -3.54 -1.04 -12.98
CA ILE A 122 -4.61 -1.94 -13.41
C ILE A 122 -5.96 -1.23 -13.43
N THR A 123 -6.19 -0.22 -12.58
CA THR A 123 -7.48 0.49 -12.54
C THR A 123 -7.84 1.17 -13.86
N ARG A 124 -6.83 1.51 -14.66
CA ARG A 124 -7.01 2.06 -16.02
C ARG A 124 -7.65 1.09 -17.00
N SER A 125 -7.73 -0.19 -16.66
CA SER A 125 -8.40 -1.23 -17.45
C SER A 125 -9.74 -1.67 -16.85
N ILE A 126 -10.16 -1.09 -15.72
CA ILE A 126 -11.45 -1.37 -15.11
C ILE A 126 -12.53 -0.67 -15.93
N SER A 127 -13.52 -1.44 -16.40
CA SER A 127 -14.80 -0.91 -16.84
C SER A 127 -15.71 -0.77 -15.62
N LEU A 128 -16.22 0.43 -15.37
CA LEU A 128 -17.24 0.63 -14.35
C LEU A 128 -18.60 0.32 -14.97
N ASP A 129 -19.15 -0.84 -14.62
CA ASP A 129 -20.50 -1.27 -14.98
C ASP A 129 -21.25 -1.75 -13.73
N ALA A 130 -22.56 -1.95 -13.85
CA ALA A 130 -23.40 -2.34 -12.72
C ALA A 130 -23.16 -3.77 -12.21
N VAL A 131 -22.41 -4.59 -12.97
CA VAL A 131 -22.10 -5.99 -12.60
C VAL A 131 -20.65 -6.15 -12.10
N ALA A 132 -19.85 -5.08 -12.19
CA ALA A 132 -18.47 -5.06 -11.77
C ALA A 132 -18.39 -5.30 -10.25
N PRO A 133 -17.62 -6.29 -9.81
CA PRO A 133 -17.61 -6.64 -8.40
C PRO A 133 -16.90 -5.57 -7.57
N VAL A 134 -17.44 -5.26 -6.39
CA VAL A 134 -16.93 -4.23 -5.46
C VAL A 134 -15.45 -4.40 -5.14
N TRP A 135 -14.98 -5.64 -5.02
CA TRP A 135 -13.58 -5.92 -4.74
C TRP A 135 -12.63 -5.41 -5.84
N LEU A 136 -13.09 -5.44 -7.09
CA LEU A 136 -12.33 -4.99 -8.26
C LEU A 136 -12.33 -3.46 -8.32
N VAL A 137 -13.52 -2.86 -8.20
CA VAL A 137 -13.72 -1.43 -8.43
C VAL A 137 -13.35 -0.58 -7.22
N PHE A 138 -13.29 -1.14 -6.01
CA PHE A 138 -13.10 -0.36 -4.79
C PHE A 138 -11.94 -0.88 -3.92
N TYR A 139 -12.01 -2.12 -3.42
CA TYR A 139 -11.07 -2.57 -2.38
C TYR A 139 -9.62 -2.62 -2.85
N TYR A 140 -9.36 -3.17 -4.04
CA TYR A 140 -8.00 -3.18 -4.58
C TYR A 140 -7.45 -1.78 -4.85
N PRO A 141 -8.14 -0.89 -5.61
CA PRO A 141 -7.71 0.48 -5.80
C PRO A 141 -7.41 1.20 -4.47
N LEU A 142 -8.24 0.98 -3.44
CA LEU A 142 -8.08 1.59 -2.13
C LEU A 142 -6.81 1.08 -1.43
N LEU A 143 -6.58 -0.23 -1.44
CA LEU A 143 -5.36 -0.85 -0.92
C LEU A 143 -4.12 -0.27 -1.61
N GLY A 144 -4.16 -0.12 -2.94
CA GLY A 144 -3.07 0.48 -3.71
C GLY A 144 -2.79 1.91 -3.28
N MET A 145 -3.84 2.73 -3.13
CA MET A 145 -3.75 4.15 -2.75
C MET A 145 -3.19 4.33 -1.32
N ILE A 146 -3.70 3.58 -0.34
CA ILE A 146 -3.24 3.63 1.05
C ILE A 146 -1.75 3.27 1.14
N ASN A 147 -1.36 2.15 0.52
CA ASN A 147 0.03 1.70 0.54
C ASN A 147 0.97 2.68 -0.16
N MET A 148 0.51 3.35 -1.21
CA MET A 148 1.29 4.40 -1.87
C MET A 148 1.44 5.63 -0.97
N PHE A 149 0.36 6.04 -0.30
CA PHE A 149 0.40 7.14 0.66
C PHE A 149 1.40 6.88 1.77
N VAL A 150 1.35 5.68 2.37
CA VAL A 150 2.32 5.25 3.40
C VAL A 150 3.75 5.27 2.86
N SER A 151 3.97 4.80 1.62
CA SER A 151 5.30 4.83 1.00
C SER A 151 5.85 6.25 0.86
N ILE A 152 5.01 7.24 0.54
CA ILE A 152 5.42 8.65 0.45
C ILE A 152 5.76 9.19 1.83
N LEU A 153 4.93 8.91 2.84
CA LEU A 153 5.18 9.36 4.21
C LEU A 153 6.49 8.80 4.80
N LYS A 154 6.88 7.59 4.43
CA LYS A 154 8.13 6.97 4.91
C LYS A 154 9.39 7.59 4.30
N SER A 155 9.30 8.21 3.12
CA SER A 155 10.46 8.77 2.42
C SER A 155 10.05 9.96 1.56
N PRO A 156 9.59 11.07 2.16
CA PRO A 156 9.03 12.20 1.43
C PRO A 156 10.04 12.88 0.49
N ASP A 157 11.33 12.85 0.83
CA ASP A 157 12.41 13.42 -0.01
C ASP A 157 13.10 12.37 -0.91
N GLY A 158 12.57 11.15 -0.98
CA GLY A 158 13.15 10.09 -1.79
C GLY A 158 13.08 10.38 -3.30
N ALA A 159 14.08 9.92 -4.05
CA ALA A 159 14.10 10.06 -5.52
C ALA A 159 12.89 9.41 -6.23
N ALA A 160 12.24 8.44 -5.58
CA ALA A 160 11.04 7.79 -6.11
C ALA A 160 9.73 8.55 -5.79
N THR A 161 9.78 9.61 -4.97
CA THR A 161 8.58 10.25 -4.42
C THR A 161 7.78 11.01 -5.47
N GLU A 162 8.43 11.69 -6.41
CA GLU A 162 7.71 12.37 -7.49
C GLU A 162 6.91 11.39 -8.36
N LYS A 163 7.50 10.22 -8.64
CA LYS A 163 6.80 9.14 -9.34
C LYS A 163 5.62 8.61 -8.52
N ASN A 164 5.79 8.50 -7.19
CA ASN A 164 4.73 8.03 -6.30
C ASN A 164 3.57 9.04 -6.19
N ILE A 165 3.85 10.35 -6.20
CA ILE A 165 2.82 11.41 -6.25
C ILE A 165 1.95 11.25 -7.50
N GLY A 166 2.57 11.11 -8.68
CA GLY A 166 1.82 10.91 -9.93
C GLY A 166 0.93 9.66 -9.91
N VAL A 167 1.35 8.61 -9.20
CA VAL A 167 0.55 7.39 -9.01
C VAL A 167 -0.62 7.63 -8.04
N ILE A 168 -0.43 8.38 -6.96
CA ILE A 168 -1.55 8.77 -6.08
C ILE A 168 -2.55 9.65 -6.82
N ASP A 169 -2.07 10.57 -7.67
CA ASP A 169 -2.95 11.43 -8.45
C ASP A 169 -3.81 10.63 -9.45
N MET A 170 -3.23 9.58 -10.03
CA MET A 170 -3.98 8.62 -10.85
C MET A 170 -5.07 7.91 -10.05
N ALA A 171 -4.76 7.47 -8.82
CA ALA A 171 -5.75 6.85 -7.94
C ALA A 171 -6.85 7.83 -7.52
N ALA A 172 -6.50 9.08 -7.20
CA ALA A 172 -7.47 10.13 -6.86
C ALA A 172 -8.42 10.41 -8.03
N GLY A 173 -7.89 10.49 -9.27
CA GLY A 173 -8.71 10.62 -10.47
C GLY A 173 -9.65 9.43 -10.70
N TYR A 174 -9.16 8.21 -10.47
CA TYR A 174 -9.99 7.01 -10.53
C TYR A 174 -11.14 7.05 -9.51
N PHE A 175 -10.87 7.40 -8.26
CA PHE A 175 -11.89 7.48 -7.23
C PHE A 175 -12.89 8.62 -7.44
N ALA A 176 -12.45 9.77 -7.97
CA ALA A 176 -13.37 10.83 -8.39
C ALA A 176 -14.31 10.37 -9.51
N TYR A 177 -13.81 9.60 -10.48
CA TYR A 177 -14.63 9.01 -11.53
C TYR A 177 -15.60 7.95 -10.99
N LEU A 178 -15.16 7.12 -10.03
CA LEU A 178 -16.01 6.14 -9.35
C LEU A 178 -17.14 6.82 -8.56
N ASP A 179 -16.83 7.85 -7.79
CA ASP A 179 -17.79 8.66 -7.03
C ASP A 179 -18.87 9.25 -7.95
N TYR A 180 -18.44 9.85 -9.07
CA TYR A 180 -19.35 10.36 -10.10
C TYR A 180 -20.21 9.26 -10.73
N SER A 181 -19.61 8.13 -11.10
CA SER A 181 -20.30 7.05 -11.83
C SER A 181 -21.27 6.23 -10.97
N THR A 182 -21.17 6.36 -9.65
CA THR A 182 -21.95 5.57 -8.69
C THR A 182 -22.90 6.43 -7.86
N ASP A 183 -23.22 7.65 -8.33
CA ASP A 183 -24.09 8.60 -7.62
C ASP A 183 -23.69 8.77 -6.14
N ALA A 184 -22.38 8.88 -5.88
CA ALA A 184 -21.78 9.06 -4.56
C ALA A 184 -21.94 7.89 -3.56
N ILE A 185 -22.26 6.66 -4.02
CA ILE A 185 -22.27 5.45 -3.17
C ILE A 185 -20.89 5.21 -2.53
N PHE A 186 -19.80 5.53 -3.25
CA PHE A 186 -18.42 5.36 -2.79
C PHE A 186 -17.71 6.68 -2.42
N SER A 187 -18.45 7.66 -1.88
CA SER A 187 -17.85 8.92 -1.44
C SER A 187 -17.22 8.80 -0.05
N PHE A 188 -15.91 8.92 0.02
CA PHE A 188 -15.16 8.91 1.28
C PHE A 188 -14.22 10.11 1.36
N ASP A 189 -14.38 10.92 2.41
CA ASP A 189 -13.51 12.08 2.65
C ASP A 189 -12.03 11.68 2.73
N LEU A 190 -11.74 10.52 3.32
CA LEU A 190 -10.39 9.99 3.40
C LEU A 190 -9.74 9.89 2.01
N VAL A 191 -10.41 9.24 1.06
CA VAL A 191 -9.89 8.98 -0.29
C VAL A 191 -9.66 10.28 -1.06
N ARG A 192 -10.57 11.25 -0.91
CA ARG A 192 -10.47 12.57 -1.55
C ARG A 192 -9.26 13.36 -1.09
N ASN A 193 -8.87 13.21 0.18
CA ASN A 193 -7.81 14.02 0.78
C ASN A 193 -6.42 13.38 0.72
N LEU A 194 -6.29 12.06 0.51
CA LEU A 194 -5.00 11.36 0.51
C LEU A 194 -3.96 11.96 -0.46
N ALA A 195 -4.37 12.38 -1.66
CA ALA A 195 -3.47 13.03 -2.63
C ALA A 195 -2.98 14.40 -2.14
N GLN A 196 -3.87 15.18 -1.55
CA GLN A 196 -3.51 16.47 -0.96
C GLN A 196 -2.55 16.27 0.21
N TRP A 197 -2.84 15.36 1.13
CA TRP A 197 -1.99 15.07 2.27
C TRP A 197 -0.61 14.55 1.86
N ALA A 198 -0.53 13.73 0.81
CA ALA A 198 0.75 13.27 0.27
C ALA A 198 1.62 14.45 -0.21
N ARG A 199 1.03 15.40 -0.94
CA ARG A 199 1.75 16.59 -1.40
C ARG A 199 2.18 17.49 -0.25
N GLN A 200 1.31 17.67 0.75
CA GLN A 200 1.63 18.44 1.96
C GLN A 200 2.82 17.83 2.70
N ALA A 201 2.83 16.50 2.89
CA ALA A 201 3.94 15.81 3.53
C ALA A 201 5.27 16.03 2.80
N VAL A 202 5.27 16.00 1.47
CA VAL A 202 6.47 16.25 0.65
C VAL A 202 6.90 17.72 0.69
N SER A 203 5.94 18.66 0.67
CA SER A 203 6.24 20.10 0.83
C SER A 203 6.93 20.36 2.16
N HIS A 204 6.36 19.87 3.25
CA HIS A 204 6.91 20.06 4.59
C HIS A 204 8.31 19.46 4.74
N ALA A 205 8.57 18.29 4.14
CA ALA A 205 9.89 17.68 4.19
C ALA A 205 10.94 18.51 3.43
N ARG A 206 10.59 19.03 2.25
CA ARG A 206 11.45 19.91 1.45
C ARG A 206 11.75 21.24 2.14
N ASP A 207 10.75 21.83 2.80
CA ASP A 207 10.92 23.10 3.54
C ASP A 207 11.82 22.95 4.78
N GLN A 208 11.99 21.72 5.30
CA GLN A 208 12.86 21.42 6.44
C GLN A 208 14.33 21.15 6.05
N VAL A 209 14.66 21.01 4.76
CA VAL A 209 16.05 20.88 4.30
C VAL A 209 16.71 22.26 4.30
N PRO A 210 17.69 22.55 5.19
CA PRO A 210 18.35 23.85 5.21
C PRO A 210 19.16 24.02 3.92
N THR A 211 18.77 24.98 3.10
CA THR A 211 19.60 25.46 1.99
C THR A 211 20.94 25.95 2.56
N PRO A 212 22.12 25.65 1.97
CA PRO A 212 23.40 26.17 2.45
C PRO A 212 23.34 27.70 2.49
N GLN A 213 23.36 28.26 3.70
CA GLN A 213 23.17 29.69 3.96
C GLN A 213 24.32 30.50 3.37
N SER A 214 23.99 31.46 2.49
CA SER A 214 24.82 32.65 2.31
C SER A 214 24.69 33.50 3.57
N THR A 215 25.81 33.71 4.25
CA THR A 215 25.92 34.40 5.54
C THR A 215 25.34 35.82 5.46
N HIS A 216 24.29 36.11 6.23
CA HIS A 216 24.03 37.47 6.69
C HIS A 216 23.62 37.46 8.16
N LEU A 217 24.45 38.09 8.98
CA LEU A 217 24.26 38.30 10.41
C LEU A 217 23.07 39.25 10.65
N ALA A 218 22.16 38.87 11.53
CA ALA A 218 21.39 39.81 12.35
C ALA A 218 20.90 39.12 13.63
N VAL A 219 20.90 39.92 14.69
CA VAL A 219 20.92 39.56 16.10
C VAL A 219 19.51 39.44 16.68
N GLY A 220 19.32 38.40 17.51
CA GLY A 220 18.49 38.31 18.72
C GLY A 220 17.09 38.93 18.77
N GLN A 221 16.08 38.07 18.93
CA GLN A 221 15.13 38.20 20.04
C GLN A 221 14.42 36.87 20.35
N ASP A 222 14.03 36.79 21.62
CA ASP A 222 13.81 35.63 22.45
C ASP A 222 12.57 34.76 22.17
N MET A 223 12.74 33.50 22.59
CA MET A 223 11.81 32.62 23.30
C MET A 223 10.78 31.71 22.59
N LEU A 224 10.95 30.43 22.96
CA LEU A 224 10.03 29.29 23.06
C LEU A 224 9.64 28.52 21.78
N SER A 225 10.29 27.37 21.64
CA SER A 225 9.68 26.12 21.17
C SER A 225 9.88 25.08 22.31
N PRO A 226 9.19 23.92 22.36
CA PRO A 226 8.65 23.23 21.19
C PRO A 226 7.36 22.38 21.41
N MET A 227 6.81 21.87 20.31
CA MET A 227 6.26 20.51 20.22
C MET A 227 4.97 20.20 21.00
N GLU A 228 3.82 20.72 20.58
CA GLU A 228 2.53 20.12 20.89
C GLU A 228 1.60 20.24 19.67
N ASN A 229 0.89 19.15 19.35
CA ASN A 229 -0.16 19.01 18.32
C ASN A 229 0.20 18.30 16.99
N PHE A 230 0.95 17.20 17.06
CA PHE A 230 0.79 16.10 16.08
C PHE A 230 0.75 14.71 16.75
N TYR A 231 0.11 14.61 17.92
CA TYR A 231 -0.41 13.34 18.39
C TYR A 231 -1.81 13.13 17.81
N VAL A 232 -1.86 12.66 16.57
CA VAL A 232 -3.05 11.94 16.09
C VAL A 232 -3.11 10.67 16.93
N ASN A 233 -4.09 10.58 17.83
CA ASN A 233 -4.29 9.44 18.71
C ASN A 233 -4.28 8.13 17.89
N PRO A 234 -3.18 7.32 17.92
CA PRO A 234 -3.03 6.16 17.05
C PRO A 234 -3.90 4.98 17.50
N GLU A 235 -4.38 5.01 18.75
CA GLU A 235 -4.95 3.82 19.39
C GLU A 235 -6.40 3.56 18.97
N SER A 236 -7.22 4.59 18.68
CA SER A 236 -8.61 4.34 18.26
C SER A 236 -8.76 4.16 16.75
N ASN A 237 -8.03 4.93 15.94
CA ASN A 237 -8.16 4.91 14.48
C ASN A 237 -7.22 3.91 13.81
N GLY A 238 -6.09 3.58 14.46
CA GLY A 238 -5.20 2.51 14.01
C GLY A 238 -5.85 1.14 14.16
N LEU A 239 -6.62 0.90 15.22
CA LEU A 239 -7.41 -0.32 15.39
C LEU A 239 -8.50 -0.45 14.33
N ILE A 240 -9.18 0.64 13.96
CA ILE A 240 -10.18 0.63 12.88
C ILE A 240 -9.50 0.42 11.52
N LEU A 241 -8.41 1.12 11.19
CA LEU A 241 -7.70 0.91 9.92
C LEU A 241 -7.07 -0.49 9.83
N MET A 242 -6.58 -1.03 10.96
CA MET A 242 -6.10 -2.41 11.08
C MET A 242 -7.24 -3.40 10.93
N GLU A 243 -8.40 -3.17 11.56
CA GLU A 243 -9.60 -3.99 11.37
C GLU A 243 -10.15 -3.86 9.95
N TRP A 244 -9.99 -2.75 9.25
CA TRP A 244 -10.41 -2.58 7.86
C TRP A 244 -9.44 -3.21 6.87
N ILE A 245 -8.12 -3.07 7.04
CA ILE A 245 -7.12 -3.76 6.22
C ILE A 245 -7.20 -5.28 6.47
N TRP A 246 -7.48 -5.68 7.72
CA TRP A 246 -7.68 -7.07 8.10
C TRP A 246 -9.07 -7.62 7.76
N MET A 247 -10.16 -6.82 7.80
CA MET A 247 -11.49 -7.16 7.30
C MET A 247 -11.48 -7.28 5.79
N ILE A 248 -10.85 -6.33 5.08
CA ILE A 248 -10.63 -6.46 3.64
C ILE A 248 -9.80 -7.72 3.41
N GLY A 249 -8.74 -7.97 4.16
CA GLY A 249 -8.01 -9.25 4.11
C GLY A 249 -8.88 -10.49 4.36
N GLN A 250 -9.75 -10.49 5.37
CA GLN A 250 -10.58 -11.63 5.76
C GLN A 250 -11.77 -11.85 4.83
N HIS A 251 -12.52 -10.80 4.46
CA HIS A 251 -13.59 -10.89 3.46
C HIS A 251 -13.03 -11.28 2.10
N PHE A 252 -11.88 -10.71 1.70
CA PHE A 252 -11.22 -11.10 0.45
C PHE A 252 -10.77 -12.57 0.44
N PHE A 253 -10.46 -13.15 1.61
CA PHE A 253 -10.07 -14.55 1.75
C PHE A 253 -11.22 -15.53 2.01
N LEU A 254 -12.38 -15.05 2.50
CA LEU A 254 -13.57 -15.87 2.75
C LEU A 254 -14.53 -15.89 1.55
N ASP A 255 -14.69 -14.79 0.82
CA ASP A 255 -15.61 -14.72 -0.32
C ASP A 255 -15.08 -15.44 -1.58
N CYS A 256 -13.76 -15.66 -1.68
CA CYS A 256 -13.17 -16.58 -2.68
C CYS A 256 -13.47 -18.07 -2.40
N HIS A 257 -14.18 -18.41 -1.31
CA HIS A 257 -14.55 -19.78 -0.97
C HIS A 257 -16.00 -20.11 -1.39
N SER A 258 -16.72 -19.16 -2.01
CA SER A 258 -18.13 -19.28 -2.40
C SER A 258 -18.39 -19.15 -3.91
N LEU A 259 -17.34 -19.24 -4.74
CA LEU A 259 -17.41 -19.38 -6.20
C LEU A 259 -16.57 -20.56 -6.66
#